data_AF-A0A2G6C0Z9-F1
#
_entry.id   AF-A0A2G6C0Z9-F1
#
_cell.length_a   1.000
_cell.length_b   1.000
_cell.length_c   1.000
_cell.angle_alpha   90.00
_cell.angle_beta   90.00
_cell.angle_gamma   90.00
#
_symmetry.space_group_name_H-M   'P 1'
#
loop_
_entity.id
_entity.type
_entity.pdbx_description
1 polymer ?
#
loop_
_entity_poly.entity_id
_entity_poly.type
_entity_poly.pdbx_seq_one_letter_code
_entity_poly.pdbx_strand_id
1 'polypeptide(L)'
;MTLLLLAAESQPKFPIEDLTETNAEKLSLAVANSDVLAELHGSETCATEGFRLGHRATVESSRRLYDQADRLRAIALGVTVFEALNTAVVASALEHAAPSSVAMAAVWLTRQAEDEELQRNMEKALDAFCQDMPNTTSAIKEASQRTIGQSMLPYALAGAAVERDMMLTAVAHSERREFE
;
A
#
# COMPACT_ATOMS: atom_id res chain seq x y z
N MET A 1 -13.53 -16.50 12.14
CA MET A 1 -12.54 -16.10 11.11
C MET A 1 -11.31 -15.42 11.68
N THR A 2 -11.18 -15.34 13.01
CA THR A 2 -10.03 -14.84 13.79
C THR A 2 -8.72 -15.63 13.64
N LEU A 3 -8.72 -16.77 12.94
CA LEU A 3 -7.60 -17.74 12.89
C LEU A 3 -6.49 -17.40 11.89
N LEU A 4 -6.74 -16.58 10.86
CA LEU A 4 -5.73 -16.22 9.86
C LEU A 4 -4.84 -15.07 10.32
N LEU A 5 -5.41 -14.08 11.01
CA LEU A 5 -4.65 -13.03 11.74
C LEU A 5 -3.75 -13.61 12.85
N LEU A 6 -4.06 -14.81 13.36
CA LEU A 6 -3.28 -15.50 14.40
C LEU A 6 -1.98 -16.15 13.87
N ALA A 7 -1.72 -16.17 12.55
CA ALA A 7 -0.61 -16.91 11.96
C ALA A 7 0.51 -16.05 11.32
N ALA A 8 0.27 -14.75 11.13
CA ALA A 8 1.28 -13.82 10.63
C ALA A 8 2.23 -13.42 11.76
N GLU A 9 3.52 -13.39 11.46
CA GLU A 9 4.54 -12.90 12.39
C GLU A 9 4.48 -11.38 12.44
N SER A 10 4.58 -10.80 13.64
CA SER A 10 4.65 -9.35 13.80
C SER A 10 5.92 -8.81 13.12
N GLN A 11 5.75 -7.82 12.24
CA GLN A 11 6.84 -7.07 11.59
C GLN A 11 6.58 -5.57 11.79
N PRO A 12 6.85 -5.01 12.98
CA PRO A 12 6.50 -3.63 13.31
C PRO A 12 7.28 -2.57 12.49
N LYS A 13 8.33 -2.99 11.78
CA LYS A 13 9.11 -2.13 10.87
C LYS A 13 8.61 -2.15 9.43
N PHE A 14 7.60 -2.96 9.10
CA PHE A 14 6.95 -2.86 7.80
C PHE A 14 6.23 -1.49 7.70
N PRO A 15 6.27 -0.77 6.55
CA PRO A 15 6.85 -1.15 5.26
C PRO A 15 8.27 -0.59 4.99
N ILE A 16 9.01 -0.19 6.03
CA ILE A 16 10.43 0.19 5.90
C ILE A 16 11.24 -1.05 5.49
N GLU A 17 11.00 -2.16 6.17
CA GLU A 17 11.55 -3.48 5.83
C GLU A 17 10.52 -4.31 5.03
N ASP A 18 11.01 -5.17 4.13
CA ASP A 18 10.17 -6.11 3.36
C ASP A 18 9.50 -7.16 4.26
N LEU A 19 8.47 -7.82 3.74
CA LEU A 19 7.91 -9.02 4.36
C LEU A 19 8.99 -10.10 4.47
N THR A 20 8.95 -10.88 5.55
CA THR A 20 9.67 -12.16 5.58
C THR A 20 9.08 -13.09 4.52
N GLU A 21 9.88 -14.02 4.00
CA GLU A 21 9.41 -15.03 3.05
C GLU A 21 8.19 -15.79 3.60
N THR A 22 8.24 -16.15 4.89
CA THR A 22 7.13 -16.82 5.58
C THR A 22 5.86 -15.98 5.64
N ASN A 23 5.95 -14.68 5.95
CA ASN A 23 4.77 -13.82 5.93
C ASN A 23 4.26 -13.60 4.51
N ALA A 24 5.13 -13.44 3.52
CA ALA A 24 4.73 -13.28 2.13
C ALA A 24 3.94 -14.50 1.62
N GLU A 25 4.40 -15.73 1.89
CA GLU A 25 3.70 -16.96 1.51
C GLU A 25 2.34 -17.10 2.19
N LYS A 26 2.28 -16.90 3.52
CA LYS A 26 1.02 -17.02 4.28
C LYS A 26 0.01 -15.96 3.86
N LEU A 27 0.47 -14.73 3.73
CA LEU A 27 -0.41 -13.59 3.50
C LEU A 27 -0.84 -13.49 2.04
N SER A 28 -0.02 -13.90 1.06
CA SER A 28 -0.45 -13.92 -0.35
C SER A 28 -1.70 -14.76 -0.56
N LEU A 29 -1.78 -15.92 0.12
CA LEU A 29 -2.94 -16.79 0.11
C LEU A 29 -4.13 -16.19 0.88
N ALA A 30 -3.85 -15.57 2.02
CA ALA A 30 -4.88 -14.95 2.86
C ALA A 30 -5.58 -13.79 2.13
N VAL A 31 -4.81 -12.85 1.60
CA VAL A 31 -5.32 -11.63 0.94
C VAL A 31 -5.82 -11.90 -0.48
N ALA A 32 -5.56 -13.08 -1.05
CA ALA A 32 -6.23 -13.55 -2.26
C ALA A 32 -7.72 -13.86 -2.04
N ASN A 33 -8.16 -14.08 -0.80
CA ASN A 33 -9.55 -14.25 -0.45
C ASN A 33 -10.21 -12.88 -0.25
N SER A 34 -11.27 -12.59 -1.01
CA SER A 34 -11.93 -11.27 -0.99
C SER A 34 -12.53 -10.90 0.36
N ASP A 35 -13.02 -11.88 1.14
CA ASP A 35 -13.64 -11.63 2.44
C ASP A 35 -12.57 -11.28 3.47
N VAL A 36 -11.43 -11.98 3.44
CA VAL A 36 -10.27 -11.69 4.29
C VAL A 36 -9.65 -10.35 3.92
N LEU A 37 -9.50 -10.07 2.62
CA LEU A 37 -9.00 -8.80 2.13
C LEU A 37 -9.88 -7.63 2.60
N ALA A 38 -11.20 -7.77 2.49
CA ALA A 38 -12.16 -6.76 2.92
C ALA A 38 -12.15 -6.55 4.44
N GLU A 39 -11.99 -7.62 5.23
CA GLU A 39 -11.86 -7.53 6.69
C GLU A 39 -10.60 -6.76 7.09
N LEU A 40 -9.45 -7.14 6.54
CA LEU A 40 -8.15 -6.50 6.82
C LEU A 40 -8.16 -5.02 6.39
N HIS A 41 -8.50 -4.75 5.13
CA HIS A 41 -8.57 -3.39 4.60
C HIS A 41 -9.60 -2.53 5.33
N GLY A 42 -10.76 -3.10 5.68
CA GLY A 42 -11.81 -2.41 6.43
C GLY A 42 -11.39 -2.03 7.85
N SER A 43 -10.60 -2.89 8.51
CA SER A 43 -10.15 -2.64 9.89
C SER A 43 -9.21 -1.43 10.00
N GLU A 44 -8.26 -1.25 9.06
CA GLU A 44 -7.36 -0.08 9.05
C GLU A 44 -8.00 1.17 8.45
N THR A 45 -8.82 1.03 7.39
CA THR A 45 -9.52 2.17 6.78
C THR A 45 -10.50 2.82 7.76
N CYS A 46 -11.09 2.03 8.67
CA CYS A 46 -11.90 2.54 9.77
C CYS A 46 -11.07 3.07 10.95
N ALA A 47 -9.86 2.55 11.17
CA ALA A 47 -9.02 2.91 12.31
C ALA A 47 -8.19 4.19 12.10
N THR A 48 -7.80 4.53 10.86
CA THR A 48 -6.89 5.65 10.62
C THR A 48 -7.27 6.50 9.41
N GLU A 49 -7.37 7.82 9.63
CA GLU A 49 -7.72 8.77 8.57
C GLU A 49 -6.63 8.89 7.48
N GLY A 50 -5.38 8.57 7.83
CA GLY A 50 -4.23 8.57 6.92
C GLY A 50 -4.39 7.59 5.76
N PHE A 51 -4.75 6.33 6.04
CA PHE A 51 -4.98 5.29 5.02
C PHE A 51 -6.11 5.66 4.07
N ARG A 52 -7.24 6.12 4.62
CA ARG A 52 -8.38 6.55 3.80
C ARG A 52 -8.02 7.68 2.83
N LEU A 53 -7.19 8.63 3.27
CA LEU A 53 -6.75 9.75 2.45
C LEU A 53 -5.67 9.32 1.44
N GLY A 54 -4.72 8.48 1.84
CA GLY A 54 -3.67 7.89 1.01
C GLY A 54 -4.25 7.12 -0.17
N HIS A 55 -5.05 6.10 0.13
CA HIS A 55 -5.73 5.29 -0.88
C HIS A 55 -6.50 6.13 -1.90
N ARG A 56 -7.33 7.07 -1.41
CA ARG A 56 -8.11 7.94 -2.30
C ARG A 56 -7.21 8.80 -3.18
N ALA A 57 -6.12 9.33 -2.64
CA ALA A 57 -5.21 10.17 -3.40
C ALA A 57 -4.42 9.39 -4.44
N THR A 58 -3.96 8.18 -4.11
CA THR A 58 -3.30 7.28 -5.05
C THR A 58 -4.23 7.00 -6.23
N VAL A 59 -5.46 6.56 -5.97
CA VAL A 59 -6.44 6.25 -7.03
C VAL A 59 -6.81 7.49 -7.86
N GLU A 60 -7.03 8.64 -7.22
CA GLU A 60 -7.40 9.87 -7.94
C GLU A 60 -6.24 10.41 -8.79
N SER A 61 -5.00 10.33 -8.30
CA SER A 61 -3.83 10.76 -9.06
C SER A 61 -3.58 9.84 -10.25
N SER A 62 -3.80 8.53 -10.09
CA SER A 62 -3.74 7.57 -11.19
C SER A 62 -4.81 7.80 -12.27
N ARG A 63 -5.98 8.35 -11.93
CA ARG A 63 -7.00 8.72 -12.93
C ARG A 63 -6.53 9.79 -13.91
N ARG A 64 -5.59 10.63 -13.51
CA ARG A 64 -4.98 11.63 -14.40
C ARG A 64 -4.05 10.99 -15.44
N LEU A 65 -3.46 9.85 -15.10
CA LEU A 65 -2.49 9.15 -15.95
C LEU A 65 -3.12 8.04 -16.80
N TYR A 66 -4.26 7.50 -16.35
CA TYR A 66 -4.88 6.33 -16.94
C TYR A 66 -6.38 6.50 -17.14
N ASP A 67 -6.80 6.53 -18.40
CA ASP A 67 -8.23 6.63 -18.78
C ASP A 67 -8.97 5.28 -18.74
N GLN A 68 -8.24 4.17 -18.60
CA GLN A 68 -8.79 2.82 -18.72
C GLN A 68 -9.26 2.31 -17.35
N ALA A 69 -10.55 2.05 -17.22
CA ALA A 69 -11.18 1.60 -15.97
C ALA A 69 -10.52 0.36 -15.35
N ASP A 70 -10.09 -0.60 -16.18
CA ASP A 70 -9.43 -1.82 -15.70
C ASP A 70 -8.06 -1.55 -15.07
N ARG A 71 -7.29 -0.59 -15.61
CA ARG A 71 -6.01 -0.17 -15.02
C ARG A 71 -6.22 0.49 -13.66
N LEU A 72 -7.22 1.37 -13.57
CA LEU A 72 -7.58 2.02 -12.31
C LEU A 72 -8.06 1.01 -11.26
N ARG A 73 -8.83 -0.01 -11.68
CA ARG A 73 -9.24 -1.10 -10.80
C ARG A 73 -8.04 -1.90 -10.31
N ALA A 74 -7.07 -2.19 -11.17
CA ALA A 74 -5.85 -2.88 -10.79
C ALA A 74 -5.02 -2.06 -9.79
N ILE A 75 -4.87 -0.76 -10.00
CA ILE A 75 -4.19 0.16 -9.06
C ILE A 75 -4.87 0.12 -7.70
N ALA A 76 -6.19 0.32 -7.65
CA ALA A 76 -6.95 0.31 -6.40
C ALA A 76 -6.83 -1.03 -5.67
N LEU A 77 -6.86 -2.16 -6.40
CA LEU A 77 -6.64 -3.48 -5.83
C LEU A 77 -5.23 -3.59 -5.22
N GLY A 78 -4.21 -3.10 -5.92
CA GLY A 78 -2.83 -3.09 -5.42
C GLY A 78 -2.66 -2.34 -4.11
N VAL A 79 -3.25 -1.13 -4.02
CA VAL A 79 -3.31 -0.35 -2.78
C VAL A 79 -4.00 -1.16 -1.68
N THR A 80 -5.19 -1.70 -1.95
CA THR A 80 -5.99 -2.48 -1.00
C THR A 80 -5.20 -3.68 -0.45
N VAL A 81 -4.52 -4.42 -1.32
CA VAL A 81 -3.72 -5.59 -0.92
C VAL A 81 -2.53 -5.15 -0.06
N PHE A 82 -1.83 -4.08 -0.44
CA PHE A 82 -0.70 -3.58 0.33
C PHE A 82 -1.12 -3.11 1.73
N GLU A 83 -2.23 -2.37 1.85
CA GLU A 83 -2.79 -1.96 3.14
C GLU A 83 -3.17 -3.18 4.00
N ALA A 84 -3.82 -4.19 3.41
CA ALA A 84 -4.16 -5.41 4.14
C ALA A 84 -2.91 -6.18 4.64
N LEU A 85 -1.83 -6.21 3.84
CA LEU A 85 -0.54 -6.77 4.26
C LEU A 85 0.04 -5.98 5.44
N ASN A 86 0.02 -4.64 5.36
CA ASN A 86 0.45 -3.75 6.43
C ASN A 86 -0.32 -4.05 7.72
N THR A 87 -1.65 -4.03 7.65
CA THR A 87 -2.54 -4.34 8.77
C THR A 87 -2.15 -5.66 9.42
N ALA A 88 -1.94 -6.71 8.62
CA ALA A 88 -1.73 -8.05 9.12
C ALA A 88 -0.43 -8.22 9.92
N VAL A 89 0.63 -7.47 9.58
CA VAL A 89 1.95 -7.63 10.22
C VAL A 89 2.31 -6.52 11.21
N VAL A 90 1.67 -5.35 11.11
CA VAL A 90 1.94 -4.18 11.98
C VAL A 90 0.96 -4.12 13.17
N ALA A 91 -0.09 -4.95 13.22
CA ALA A 91 -1.19 -4.92 14.20
C ALA A 91 -0.84 -4.79 15.71
N SER A 92 0.42 -4.96 16.13
CA SER A 92 0.88 -4.70 17.50
C SER A 92 1.41 -3.28 17.76
N ALA A 93 1.46 -2.38 16.78
CA ALA A 93 2.06 -1.03 16.89
C ALA A 93 1.05 0.13 16.68
N LEU A 94 -0.24 -0.11 16.89
CA LEU A 94 -1.36 0.84 16.72
C LEU A 94 -1.34 2.08 17.66
N GLU A 95 -0.26 2.34 18.40
CA GLU A 95 -0.16 3.50 19.29
C GLU A 95 0.45 4.76 18.65
N HIS A 96 1.03 4.68 17.45
CA HIS A 96 1.67 5.85 16.82
C HIS A 96 1.31 5.99 15.34
N ALA A 97 0.02 6.16 15.05
CA ALA A 97 -0.40 6.62 13.73
C ALA A 97 0.25 7.99 13.46
N ALA A 98 1.05 8.09 12.40
CA ALA A 98 1.64 9.36 11.97
C ALA A 98 0.54 10.44 11.87
N PRO A 99 0.80 11.68 12.31
CA PRO A 99 -0.22 12.72 12.33
C PRO A 99 -0.79 12.94 10.92
N SER A 100 -2.11 12.81 10.80
CA SER A 100 -2.90 12.91 9.56
C SER A 100 -2.57 14.11 8.67
N SER A 101 -2.01 15.17 9.24
CA SER A 101 -1.52 16.36 8.54
C SER A 101 -0.44 16.08 7.49
N VAL A 102 0.42 15.07 7.68
CA VAL A 102 1.52 14.77 6.74
C VAL A 102 1.00 14.00 5.53
N ALA A 103 0.14 13.01 5.76
CA ALA A 103 -0.60 12.34 4.68
C ALA A 103 -1.40 13.37 3.87
N MET A 104 -2.07 14.34 4.53
CA MET A 104 -2.77 15.43 3.83
C MET A 104 -1.84 16.31 2.98
N ALA A 105 -0.62 16.60 3.45
CA ALA A 105 0.33 17.41 2.69
C ALA A 105 0.87 16.67 1.46
N ALA A 106 1.20 15.37 1.61
CA ALA A 106 1.58 14.52 0.49
C ALA A 106 0.47 14.46 -0.56
N VAL A 107 -0.77 14.20 -0.13
CA VAL A 107 -1.98 14.22 -0.98
C VAL A 107 -2.15 15.56 -1.71
N TRP A 108 -1.89 16.68 -1.03
CA TRP A 108 -2.02 18.00 -1.62
C TRP A 108 -0.94 18.27 -2.69
N LEU A 109 0.30 17.86 -2.44
CA LEU A 109 1.40 18.01 -3.38
C LEU A 109 1.16 17.18 -4.66
N THR A 110 0.66 15.95 -4.53
CA THR A 110 0.32 15.10 -5.67
C THR A 110 -0.77 15.72 -6.55
N ARG A 111 -1.68 16.52 -5.98
CA ARG A 111 -2.71 17.22 -6.76
C ARG A 111 -2.18 18.39 -7.58
N GLN A 112 -1.08 19.00 -7.16
CA GLN A 112 -0.48 20.15 -7.86
C GLN A 112 0.58 19.74 -8.88
N ALA A 113 1.08 18.50 -8.81
CA ALA A 113 2.07 17.99 -9.75
C ALA A 113 1.51 17.91 -11.19
N GLU A 114 2.38 18.19 -12.17
CA GLU A 114 2.09 17.99 -13.59
C GLU A 114 2.04 16.48 -13.92
N ASP A 115 1.30 16.11 -14.96
CA ASP A 115 1.08 14.68 -15.30
C ASP A 115 2.40 13.94 -15.59
N GLU A 116 3.36 14.60 -16.23
CA GLU A 116 4.69 14.01 -16.47
C GLU A 116 5.47 13.76 -15.17
N GLU A 117 5.35 14.66 -14.19
CA GLU A 117 6.00 14.50 -12.88
C GLU A 117 5.33 13.38 -12.09
N LEU A 118 4.00 13.29 -12.12
CA LEU A 118 3.25 12.20 -11.52
C LEU A 118 3.65 10.85 -12.11
N GLN A 119 3.76 10.77 -13.44
CA GLN A 119 4.19 9.54 -14.10
C GLN A 119 5.62 9.14 -13.67
N ARG A 120 6.58 10.07 -13.72
CA ARG A 120 7.96 9.81 -13.29
C ARG A 120 8.04 9.36 -11.83
N ASN A 121 7.27 9.99 -10.94
CA ASN A 121 7.25 9.63 -9.52
C ASN A 121 6.69 8.23 -9.31
N MET A 122 5.62 7.86 -10.02
CA MET A 122 5.05 6.52 -9.93
C MET A 122 5.98 5.45 -10.52
N GLU A 123 6.66 5.72 -11.63
CA GLU A 123 7.66 4.81 -12.20
C GLU A 123 8.84 4.61 -11.23
N LYS A 124 9.37 5.70 -10.66
CA LYS A 124 10.42 5.64 -9.65
C LYS A 124 10.00 4.87 -8.40
N ALA A 125 8.78 5.12 -7.91
CA ALA A 125 8.23 4.39 -6.77
C ALA A 125 8.12 2.90 -7.07
N LEU A 126 7.63 2.53 -8.27
CA LEU A 126 7.50 1.14 -8.69
C LEU A 126 8.85 0.42 -8.79
N ASP A 127 9.85 1.07 -9.39
CA ASP A 127 11.20 0.51 -9.52
C ASP A 127 11.83 0.28 -8.13
N ALA A 128 11.77 1.29 -7.25
CA ALA A 128 12.27 1.18 -5.88
C ALA A 128 11.50 0.09 -5.11
N PHE A 129 10.18 0.02 -5.24
CA PHE A 129 9.34 -0.97 -4.57
C PHE A 129 9.71 -2.39 -4.99
N CYS A 130 9.86 -2.66 -6.30
CA CYS A 130 10.20 -3.99 -6.79
C CYS A 130 11.62 -4.42 -6.40
N GLN A 131 12.54 -3.46 -6.27
CA GLN A 131 13.92 -3.71 -5.84
C GLN A 131 14.01 -3.95 -4.32
N ASP A 132 13.37 -3.09 -3.53
CA ASP A 132 13.49 -3.08 -2.07
C ASP A 132 12.56 -4.10 -1.40
N MET A 133 11.45 -4.46 -2.05
CA MET A 133 10.42 -5.34 -1.49
C MET A 133 10.05 -6.53 -2.40
N PRO A 134 11.02 -7.40 -2.74
CA PRO A 134 10.76 -8.55 -3.62
C PRO A 134 9.71 -9.52 -3.06
N ASN A 135 9.67 -9.76 -1.74
CA ASN A 135 8.72 -10.69 -1.12
C ASN A 135 7.30 -10.11 -1.13
N THR A 136 7.15 -8.85 -0.75
CA THR A 136 5.87 -8.13 -0.85
C THR A 136 5.38 -8.04 -2.29
N THR A 137 6.29 -7.79 -3.23
CA THR A 137 5.99 -7.79 -4.67
C THR A 137 5.45 -9.14 -5.12
N SER A 138 6.05 -10.26 -4.69
CA SER A 138 5.54 -11.61 -5.00
C SER A 138 4.14 -11.83 -4.40
N ALA A 139 3.96 -11.47 -3.13
CA ALA A 139 2.69 -11.64 -2.43
C ALA A 139 1.55 -10.88 -3.10
N ILE A 140 1.79 -9.63 -3.52
CA ILE A 140 0.80 -8.82 -4.24
C ILE A 140 0.47 -9.42 -5.60
N LYS A 141 1.50 -9.87 -6.35
CA LYS A 141 1.29 -10.53 -7.65
C LYS A 141 0.40 -11.75 -7.49
N GLU A 142 0.74 -12.65 -6.57
CA GLU A 142 -0.01 -13.88 -6.30
C GLU A 142 -1.45 -13.60 -5.88
N ALA A 143 -1.65 -12.65 -4.96
CA ALA A 143 -2.98 -12.28 -4.48
C ALA A 143 -3.85 -11.64 -5.57
N SER A 144 -3.25 -10.83 -6.44
CA SER A 144 -3.98 -10.05 -7.45
C SER A 144 -4.22 -10.83 -8.74
N GLN A 145 -3.35 -11.77 -9.10
CA GLN A 145 -3.32 -12.39 -10.44
C GLN A 145 -4.66 -13.02 -10.83
N ARG A 146 -5.36 -13.67 -9.89
CA ARG A 146 -6.66 -14.30 -10.16
C ARG A 146 -7.79 -13.30 -10.40
N THR A 147 -7.66 -12.08 -9.88
CA THR A 147 -8.72 -11.05 -9.90
C THR A 147 -8.60 -10.11 -11.10
N ILE A 148 -7.38 -9.81 -11.54
CA ILE A 148 -7.11 -8.82 -12.61
C ILE A 148 -6.31 -9.39 -13.80
N GLY A 149 -5.76 -10.60 -13.68
CA GLY A 149 -4.94 -11.22 -14.73
C GLY A 149 -3.51 -10.69 -14.81
N GLN A 150 -2.66 -11.42 -15.53
CA GLN A 150 -1.21 -11.16 -15.61
C GLN A 150 -0.87 -9.79 -16.20
N SER A 151 -1.59 -9.37 -17.24
CA SER A 151 -1.33 -8.10 -17.94
C SER A 151 -1.61 -6.86 -17.09
N MET A 152 -2.37 -7.02 -16.00
CA MET A 152 -2.74 -5.92 -15.11
C MET A 152 -1.88 -5.84 -13.83
N LEU A 153 -1.04 -6.85 -13.57
CA LEU A 153 -0.17 -6.88 -12.39
C LEU A 153 0.75 -5.65 -12.26
N PRO A 154 1.34 -5.09 -13.34
CA PRO A 154 2.16 -3.88 -13.20
C PRO A 154 1.39 -2.70 -12.60
N TYR A 155 0.10 -2.57 -12.90
CA TYR A 155 -0.75 -1.50 -12.36
C TYR A 155 -1.10 -1.72 -10.89
N ALA A 156 -1.34 -2.97 -10.47
CA ALA A 156 -1.49 -3.29 -9.05
C ALA A 156 -0.20 -2.99 -8.27
N LEU A 157 0.96 -3.37 -8.80
CA LEU A 157 2.24 -3.04 -8.16
C LEU A 157 2.49 -1.53 -8.10
N ALA A 158 2.11 -0.78 -9.14
CA ALA A 158 2.23 0.67 -9.13
C ALA A 158 1.38 1.30 -8.02
N GLY A 159 0.14 0.82 -7.81
CA GLY A 159 -0.70 1.28 -6.71
C GLY A 159 -0.07 1.03 -5.34
N ALA A 160 0.40 -0.20 -5.09
CA ALA A 160 1.09 -0.55 -3.85
C ALA A 160 2.38 0.25 -3.62
N ALA A 161 3.15 0.48 -4.68
CA ALA A 161 4.41 1.21 -4.62
C ALA A 161 4.21 2.69 -4.23
N VAL A 162 3.21 3.35 -4.82
CA VAL A 162 2.85 4.73 -4.46
C VAL A 162 2.37 4.80 -3.02
N GLU A 163 1.55 3.84 -2.58
CA GLU A 163 1.07 3.80 -1.20
C GLU A 163 2.24 3.68 -0.20
N ARG A 164 3.20 2.79 -0.47
CA ARG A 164 4.42 2.68 0.35
C ARG A 164 5.20 4.00 0.37
N ASP A 165 5.45 4.60 -0.80
CA ASP A 165 6.24 5.84 -0.89
C ASP A 165 5.62 6.98 -0.06
N MET A 166 4.28 7.08 -0.08
CA MET A 166 3.54 8.00 0.78
C MET A 166 3.73 7.69 2.27
N MET A 167 3.66 6.42 2.66
CA MET A 167 3.90 6.00 4.06
C MET A 167 5.33 6.33 4.52
N LEU A 168 6.34 6.04 3.70
CA LEU A 168 7.74 6.34 4.02
C LEU A 168 8.01 7.84 4.13
N THR A 169 7.41 8.63 3.22
CA THR A 169 7.47 10.09 3.29
C THR A 169 6.84 10.59 4.60
N ALA A 170 5.73 9.99 5.03
CA ALA A 170 5.09 10.36 6.28
C ALA A 170 5.96 10.08 7.50
N VAL A 171 6.62 8.91 7.56
CA VAL A 171 7.56 8.52 8.62
C VAL A 171 8.77 9.45 8.67
N ALA A 172 9.40 9.72 7.53
CA ALA A 172 10.58 10.59 7.46
C ALA A 172 10.28 12.04 7.92
N HIS A 173 9.03 12.50 7.75
CA HIS A 173 8.59 13.81 8.24
C HIS A 173 8.25 13.81 9.74
N SER A 174 7.70 12.73 10.30
CA SER A 174 7.43 12.66 11.74
C SER A 174 8.72 12.65 12.55
N GLU A 175 9.74 11.91 12.11
CA GLU A 175 11.04 11.86 12.79
C GLU A 175 11.72 13.24 12.85
N ARG A 176 11.60 14.07 11.80
CA ARG A 176 12.19 15.42 11.80
C ARG A 176 11.57 16.37 12.79
N ARG A 177 10.26 16.23 13.09
CA ARG A 177 9.56 17.10 14.05
C ARG A 177 9.89 16.79 15.50
N GLU A 178 10.41 15.61 15.81
CA GLU A 178 10.85 15.27 17.18
C GLU A 178 12.18 15.94 17.56
N PHE A 179 12.92 16.48 16.58
CA PHE A 179 14.21 17.15 16.77
C PHE A 179 14.15 18.68 16.67
N GLU A 180 12.95 19.26 16.48
CA GLU A 180 12.70 20.71 16.44
C GLU A 180 11.97 21.19 17.71
#